data_AF-A0A354Z1L7-F1
#
_entry.id   AF-A0A354Z1L7-F1
#
_cell.length_a   1.000
_cell.length_b   1.000
_cell.length_c   1.000
_cell.angle_alpha   90.00
_cell.angle_beta   90.00
_cell.angle_gamma   90.00
#
_symmetry.space_group_name_H-M   'P 1'
#
loop_
_entity.id
_entity.type
_entity.pdbx_description
1 polymer ?
#
loop_
_entity_poly.entity_id
_entity_poly.type
_entity_poly.pdbx_seq_one_letter_code
_entity_poly.pdbx_strand_id
1 'polypeptide(L)' 'MDGTFTLYGTEVSLYSGKTRAYLRWKGIPFVEQLSTLAVYRQIIVPNIGRRVIPVVRTPEGDYLQD' A
#
# COMPACT_ATOMS: atom_id res chain seq x y z
N MET A 1 7.30 -1.94 16.56
CA MET A 1 6.51 -1.06 15.67
C MET A 1 7.34 -0.85 14.43
N ASP A 2 6.88 -1.35 13.29
CA ASP A 2 7.59 -1.17 12.02
C ASP A 2 7.48 0.31 11.65
N GLY A 3 8.56 1.06 11.81
CA GLY A 3 8.56 2.53 11.78
C GLY A 3 8.45 3.15 10.40
N THR A 4 7.74 2.52 9.45
CA THR A 4 7.64 3.02 8.06
C THR A 4 6.32 2.64 7.41
N PHE A 5 5.87 3.45 6.44
CA PHE A 5 4.69 3.14 5.66
C PHE A 5 4.93 1.93 4.77
N THR A 6 3.89 1.14 4.50
CA THR A 6 3.94 0.04 3.51
C THR A 6 2.96 0.31 2.39
N LEU A 7 3.46 0.41 1.15
CA LEU A 7 2.63 0.46 -0.06
C LEU A 7 2.42 -0.96 -0.59
N TYR A 8 1.20 -1.47 -0.50
CA TYR A 8 0.77 -2.67 -1.23
C TYR A 8 0.40 -2.27 -2.66
N GLY A 9 1.28 -2.59 -3.61
CA GLY A 9 1.12 -2.23 -5.01
C GLY A 9 1.67 -3.27 -5.97
N THR A 10 1.67 -2.94 -7.25
CA THR A 10 2.43 -3.64 -8.29
C THR A 10 3.13 -2.62 -9.19
N GLU A 11 4.25 -3.00 -9.80
CA GLU A 11 5.01 -2.09 -10.66
C GLU A 11 4.21 -1.65 -11.89
N VAL A 12 3.48 -2.59 -12.51
CA VAL A 12 2.65 -2.36 -13.71
C VAL A 12 1.35 -1.58 -13.45
N SER A 13 0.96 -1.36 -12.19
CA SER A 13 -0.25 -0.63 -11.83
C SER A 13 0.01 0.88 -11.88
N LEU A 14 -0.65 1.58 -12.82
CA LEU A 14 -0.57 3.04 -12.93
C LEU A 14 -1.04 3.75 -11.65
N TYR A 15 -2.08 3.21 -10.98
CA TYR A 15 -2.56 3.72 -9.69
C TYR A 15 -1.51 3.56 -8.59
N SER A 16 -0.84 2.40 -8.52
CA SER A 16 0.28 2.21 -7.60
C SER A 16 1.43 3.17 -7.91
N GLY A 17 1.71 3.41 -9.20
CA GLY A 17 2.68 4.40 -9.65
C GLY A 17 2.38 5.81 -9.18
N LYS A 18 1.12 6.24 -9.24
CA LYS A 18 0.67 7.54 -8.75
C LYS A 18 0.92 7.69 -7.24
N THR A 19 0.50 6.73 -6.42
CA THR A 19 0.72 6.76 -4.96
C THR A 19 2.20 6.71 -4.61
N ARG A 20 2.97 5.84 -5.28
CA ARG A 20 4.44 5.75 -5.14
C ARG A 20 5.13 7.07 -5.44
N ALA A 21 4.75 7.72 -6.54
CA ALA A 21 5.29 9.02 -6.93
C ALA A 21 4.97 10.09 -5.87
N TYR A 22 3.76 10.10 -5.33
CA TYR A 22 3.35 11.05 -4.29
C TYR A 22 4.14 10.87 -2.98
N LEU A 23 4.29 9.63 -2.50
CA LEU A 23 5.08 9.32 -1.29
C LEU A 23 6.53 9.78 -1.46
N ARG A 24 7.14 9.50 -2.63
CA ARG A 24 8.49 9.98 -2.97
C ARG A 24 8.55 11.50 -3.02
N TRP A 25 7.60 12.16 -3.68
CA TRP A 25 7.55 13.62 -3.79
C TRP A 25 7.43 14.31 -2.42
N LYS A 26 6.66 13.73 -1.50
CA LYS A 26 6.53 14.22 -0.12
C LYS A 26 7.69 13.83 0.80
N GLY A 27 8.65 13.03 0.33
CA GLY A 27 9.75 12.54 1.16
C GLY A 27 9.30 11.61 2.29
N ILE A 28 8.16 10.92 2.13
CA ILE A 28 7.65 9.97 3.12
C ILE A 28 8.38 8.65 2.91
N PRO A 29 9.13 8.13 3.90
CA PRO A 29 9.76 6.82 3.80
C PRO A 29 8.69 5.72 3.74
N PHE A 30 8.84 4.79 2.80
CA PHE A 30 7.97 3.63 2.69
C PHE A 30 8.72 2.43 2.13
N VAL A 31 8.20 1.25 2.42
CA VAL A 31 8.54 0.01 1.72
C VAL A 31 7.41 -0.35 0.77
N GLU A 32 7.75 -0.89 -0.39
CA GLU A 32 6.75 -1.39 -1.32
C GLU A 32 6.69 -2.92 -1.26
N GLN A 33 5.49 -3.44 -1.04
CA GLN A 33 5.22 -4.87 -1.00
C GLN A 33 4.35 -5.28 -2.18
N LEU A 34 4.77 -6.33 -2.89
CA LEU A 34 4.02 -6.86 -4.01
C LEU A 34 2.63 -7.35 -3.58
N SER A 35 1.60 -6.92 -4.31
CA SER A 35 0.19 -7.28 -4.04
C SER A 35 -0.17 -8.67 -4.55
N THR A 36 0.38 -9.70 -3.90
CA THR A 36 0.08 -11.11 -4.21
C THR A 36 -1.34 -11.50 -3.79
N LEU A 37 -1.81 -12.66 -4.25
CA LEU A 37 -3.10 -13.21 -3.81
C LEU A 37 -3.20 -13.35 -2.28
N ALA A 38 -2.09 -13.69 -1.61
CA ALA A 38 -2.03 -13.77 -0.15
C ALA A 38 -2.24 -12.39 0.48
N VAL A 39 -1.56 -11.35 -0.03
CA VAL A 39 -1.75 -9.97 0.42
C VAL A 39 -3.21 -9.52 0.23
N TYR A 40 -3.84 -9.85 -0.89
CA TYR A 40 -5.26 -9.56 -1.09
C TYR A 40 -6.15 -10.21 -0.02
N ARG A 41 -5.95 -11.50 0.24
CA ARG A 41 -6.79 -12.29 1.15
C ARG A 41 -6.59 -11.94 2.62
N GLN A 42 -5.34 -11.69 3.01
CA GLN A 42 -4.96 -11.56 4.42
C GLN A 42 -4.88 -10.10 4.88
N ILE A 43 -4.69 -9.16 3.95
CA ILE A 43 -4.43 -7.75 4.28
C ILE A 43 -5.48 -6.85 3.64
N ILE A 44 -5.55 -6.81 2.30
CA ILE A 44 -6.35 -5.80 1.60
C ILE A 44 -7.85 -6.00 1.86
N VAL A 45 -8.39 -7.19 1.59
CA VAL A 45 -9.85 -7.43 1.73
C VAL A 45 -10.31 -7.29 3.18
N PRO A 46 -9.61 -7.84 4.20
CA PRO A 46 -10.03 -7.66 5.59
C PRO A 46 -10.05 -6.21 6.07
N ASN A 47 -9.13 -5.36 5.60
CA ASN A 47 -9.00 -3.98 6.09
C ASN A 47 -9.72 -2.93 5.23
N ILE A 48 -9.88 -3.18 3.92
CA ILE A 48 -10.50 -2.23 2.96
C ILE A 48 -11.90 -2.70 2.51
N GLY A 49 -12.21 -3.99 2.64
CA GLY A 49 -13.47 -4.59 2.18
C GLY A 49 -13.57 -4.80 0.67
N ARG A 50 -12.53 -4.44 -0.10
CA ARG A 50 -12.52 -4.53 -1.58
C ARG A 50 -11.20 -5.12 -2.08
N ARG A 51 -11.22 -5.77 -3.24
CA ARG A 51 -10.02 -6.27 -3.92
C ARG A 51 -9.42 -5.15 -4.79
N VAL A 52 -8.72 -4.21 -4.18
CA VAL A 52 -8.17 -3.02 -4.86
C VAL A 52 -6.73 -2.75 -4.44
N ILE A 53 -5.96 -2.15 -5.35
CA ILE A 53 -4.63 -1.57 -5.10
C ILE A 53 -4.59 -0.17 -5.75
N PRO A 54 -3.75 0.75 -5.25
CA PRO A 54 -2.85 0.60 -4.12
C PRO A 54 -3.54 0.71 -2.76
N VAL A 55 -2.90 0.15 -1.74
CA VAL A 55 -3.24 0.37 -0.32
C VAL A 55 -1.98 0.73 0.43
N VAL A 56 -2.04 1.73 1.30
CA VAL A 56 -0.95 2.12 2.18
C VAL A 56 -1.29 1.74 3.61
N ARG A 57 -0.41 1.02 4.31
CA ARG A 57 -0.48 0.83 5.76
C ARG A 57 0.42 1.85 6.45
N THR A 58 -0.10 2.51 7.49
CA THR A 58 0.65 3.45 8.32
C THR A 58 1.51 2.73 9.36
N PRO A 59 2.53 3.37 9.95
CA PRO A 59 3.28 2.81 11.07
C PRO A 59 2.41 2.42 12.28
N GLU A 60 1.28 3.12 12.47
CA GLU A 60 0.31 2.88 13.54
C GLU A 60 -0.61 1.67 13.24
N GLY A 61 -0.59 1.17 12.01
CA GLY A 61 -1.36 0.00 11.59
C GLY A 61 -2.68 0.33 10.89
N ASP A 62 -2.96 1.60 10.63
CA ASP A 62 -4.13 2.02 9.85
C ASP A 62 -3.92 1.77 8.36
N TYR A 63 -5.02 1.66 7.60
CA TYR A 63 -5.00 1.41 6.16
C TYR A 63 -5.68 2.53 5.38
N LEU A 64 -5.01 2.99 4.32
CA LEU A 64 -5.46 4.03 3.41
C LEU A 64 -5.55 3.45 1.99
N GLN A 65 -6.66 3.67 1.30
CA GLN A 65 -6.83 3.35 -0.11
C GLN A 65 -6.86 4.67 -0.91
N ASP A 66 -6.12 4.77 -2.03
CA ASP A 66 -6.23 5.90 -2.99
C ASP A 66 -7.59 5.90 -3.70
#